data_AF-A0A7C3LCD8-F1
#
_entry.id   AF-A0A7C3LCD8-F1
#
_cell.length_a   1.000
_cell.length_b   1.000
_cell.length_c   1.000
_cell.angle_alpha   90.00
_cell.angle_beta   90.00
_cell.angle_gamma   90.00
#
_symmetry.space_group_name_H-M   'P 1'
#
loop_
_entity.id
_entity.type
_entity.pdbx_description
1 polymer ?
#
loop_
_entity_poly.entity_id
_entity_poly.type
_entity_poly.pdbx_seq_one_letter_code
_entity_poly.pdbx_strand_id
1 'polypeptide(L)'
;MWFFRRKEFSTFVLLIAIILLSATVSQAVGKLAGKVLETMNSGGYTYAKIETAKGKQWVAIQQALVRKGDVIEFKQGMDMGRYTSPTLGRSFSDIIFSSGIRHIKRVVGGDERAAGARNTASKPGQSLKVKKASGAEGYTIAGLYKNKKKLNGRKVEVRGKIIKISHYGGLTWLRLIDGTGSRRRGNRKLVVTSTDQAVKKGSIVLVSGILRADKAFGALIYEVIVEDAAIDK
;
A
#
# COMPACT_ATOMS: atom_id res chain seq x y z
N MET A 1 -79.59 14.47 -39.82
CA MET A 1 -79.43 13.08 -39.35
C MET A 1 -78.39 12.41 -40.24
N TRP A 2 -77.24 12.10 -39.65
CA TRP A 2 -76.28 11.03 -39.99
C TRP A 2 -75.89 10.71 -41.46
N PHE A 3 -74.58 10.83 -41.69
CA PHE A 3 -73.65 9.83 -42.27
C PHE A 3 -73.15 9.92 -43.73
N PHE A 4 -71.87 9.51 -43.85
CA PHE A 4 -71.03 9.16 -45.01
C PHE A 4 -70.38 10.29 -45.85
N ARG A 5 -69.13 10.22 -46.36
CA ARG A 5 -67.89 9.43 -46.14
C ARG A 5 -66.87 9.88 -47.22
N ARG A 6 -65.59 10.12 -46.85
CA ARG A 6 -64.34 10.03 -47.68
C ARG A 6 -64.22 10.98 -48.89
N LYS A 7 -63.05 11.48 -49.34
CA LYS A 7 -61.64 11.04 -49.34
C LYS A 7 -60.72 12.27 -49.62
N GLU A 8 -59.59 12.32 -48.92
CA GLU A 8 -58.21 12.66 -49.32
C GLU A 8 -57.90 13.76 -50.37
N PHE A 9 -57.08 14.76 -50.00
CA PHE A 9 -55.64 14.85 -50.37
C PHE A 9 -55.02 16.16 -49.86
N SER A 10 -53.72 16.10 -49.59
CA SER A 10 -52.74 17.20 -49.65
C SER A 10 -52.12 17.69 -48.32
N THR A 11 -50.98 17.07 -48.03
CA THR A 11 -49.68 17.68 -47.70
C THR A 11 -49.65 18.93 -46.80
N PHE A 12 -49.03 18.82 -45.62
CA PHE A 12 -47.76 19.50 -45.28
C PHE A 12 -47.31 19.04 -43.90
N VAL A 13 -46.34 18.12 -43.89
CA VAL A 13 -45.59 17.70 -42.70
C VAL A 13 -44.58 18.81 -42.40
N LEU A 14 -44.79 19.58 -41.34
CA LEU A 14 -43.74 20.43 -40.77
C LEU A 14 -43.01 19.65 -39.68
N LEU A 15 -42.07 18.80 -40.10
CA LEU A 15 -41.11 18.13 -39.21
C LEU A 15 -40.12 19.19 -38.72
N ILE A 16 -40.35 19.73 -37.52
CA ILE A 16 -39.31 20.44 -36.77
C ILE A 16 -38.30 19.38 -36.35
N ALA A 17 -37.23 19.25 -37.13
CA ALA A 17 -36.05 18.50 -36.75
C ALA A 17 -35.36 19.23 -35.59
N ILE A 18 -35.78 18.96 -34.36
CA ILE A 18 -34.97 19.25 -33.17
C ILE A 18 -33.80 18.28 -33.22
N ILE A 19 -32.72 18.71 -33.89
CA ILE A 19 -31.42 18.09 -33.76
C ILE A 19 -30.95 18.38 -32.34
N LEU A 20 -31.31 17.49 -31.42
CA LEU A 20 -30.66 17.35 -30.13
C LEU A 20 -29.21 16.98 -30.42
N LEU A 21 -28.37 18.00 -30.52
CA LEU A 21 -26.93 17.87 -30.51
C LEU A 21 -26.55 17.37 -29.12
N SER A 22 -26.64 16.05 -28.92
CA SER A 22 -26.01 15.39 -27.78
C SER A 22 -24.50 15.55 -27.97
N ALA A 23 -23.97 16.68 -27.50
CA ALA A 23 -22.56 16.81 -27.21
C ALA A 23 -22.27 15.75 -26.14
N THR A 24 -21.80 14.59 -26.60
CA THR A 24 -21.16 13.64 -25.71
C THR A 24 -19.97 14.40 -25.14
N VAL A 25 -20.10 14.82 -23.89
CA VAL A 25 -18.93 15.20 -23.09
C VAL A 25 -18.16 13.89 -22.93
N SER A 26 -17.29 13.62 -23.90
CA SER A 26 -16.24 12.63 -23.78
C SER A 26 -15.40 13.11 -22.60
N GLN A 27 -15.73 12.62 -21.41
CA GLN A 27 -14.85 12.77 -20.27
C GLN A 27 -13.59 12.03 -20.65
N ALA A 28 -12.60 12.78 -21.14
CA ALA A 28 -11.25 12.30 -21.24
C ALA A 28 -10.88 11.84 -19.82
N VAL A 29 -10.94 10.53 -19.60
CA VAL A 29 -10.37 9.86 -18.44
C VAL A 29 -8.89 10.12 -18.57
N GLY A 30 -8.48 11.28 -18.06
CA GLY A 30 -7.11 11.72 -18.09
C GLY A 30 -6.28 10.62 -17.46
N LYS A 31 -5.15 10.30 -18.09
CA LYS A 31 -4.24 9.27 -17.60
C LYS A 31 -4.02 9.49 -16.10
N LEU A 32 -4.22 8.44 -15.30
CA LEU A 32 -3.97 8.48 -13.85
C LEU A 32 -2.45 8.52 -13.63
N ALA A 33 -1.87 9.70 -13.78
CA ALA A 33 -0.44 9.89 -13.78
C ALA A 33 -0.07 11.22 -13.11
N GLY A 34 1.06 11.23 -12.41
CA GLY A 34 1.51 12.42 -11.72
C GLY A 34 2.76 12.25 -10.89
N LYS A 35 3.27 13.37 -10.37
CA LYS A 35 4.39 13.40 -9.43
C LYS A 35 3.90 13.06 -8.03
N VAL A 36 4.57 12.13 -7.35
CA VAL A 36 4.22 11.74 -5.99
C VAL A 36 4.62 12.84 -5.00
N LEU A 37 3.62 13.43 -4.34
CA LEU A 37 3.79 14.43 -3.29
C LEU A 37 3.93 13.79 -1.91
N GLU A 38 3.17 12.73 -1.66
CA GLU A 38 3.13 12.00 -0.38
C GLU A 38 2.94 10.51 -0.64
N THR A 39 3.49 9.66 0.21
CA THR A 39 3.23 8.21 0.14
C THR A 39 3.34 7.52 1.49
N MET A 40 2.47 6.54 1.72
CA MET A 40 2.44 5.72 2.93
C MET A 40 1.92 4.32 2.63
N ASN A 41 2.35 3.35 3.44
CA ASN A 41 1.90 1.97 3.31
C ASN A 41 1.08 1.58 4.54
N SER A 42 -0.14 1.08 4.33
CA SER A 42 -0.94 0.42 5.36
C SER A 42 -1.87 -0.61 4.75
N GLY A 43 -2.34 -1.57 5.55
CA GLY A 43 -3.32 -2.57 5.11
C GLY A 43 -2.98 -3.42 3.87
N GLY A 44 -1.70 -3.53 3.46
CA GLY A 44 -1.35 -4.23 2.21
C GLY A 44 -1.41 -3.32 0.96
N TYR A 45 -1.65 -2.03 1.16
CA TYR A 45 -1.69 -1.02 0.12
C TYR A 45 -0.56 0.01 0.28
N THR A 46 -0.21 0.62 -0.84
CA THR A 46 0.54 1.87 -0.91
C THR A 46 -0.43 2.96 -1.34
N TYR A 47 -0.60 3.95 -0.47
CA TYR A 47 -1.35 5.17 -0.74
C TYR A 47 -0.36 6.21 -1.25
N ALA A 48 -0.62 6.80 -2.39
CA ALA A 48 0.19 7.85 -3.00
C ALA A 48 -0.70 9.05 -3.32
N LYS A 49 -0.29 10.23 -2.85
CA LYS A 49 -0.86 11.50 -3.30
C LYS A 49 -0.05 11.97 -4.48
N ILE A 50 -0.70 12.14 -5.62
CA ILE A 50 -0.04 12.60 -6.84
C ILE A 50 -0.54 13.97 -7.25
N GLU A 51 0.36 14.73 -7.87
CA GLU A 51 0.05 15.96 -8.57
C GLU A 51 -0.22 15.63 -10.04
N THR A 52 -1.47 15.82 -10.47
CA THR A 52 -1.94 15.66 -11.85
C THR A 52 -2.20 17.03 -12.46
N ALA A 53 -2.42 17.10 -13.77
CA ALA A 53 -2.80 18.35 -14.45
C ALA A 53 -4.13 18.94 -13.94
N LYS A 54 -5.02 18.11 -13.38
CA LYS A 54 -6.33 18.53 -12.84
C LYS A 54 -6.30 18.84 -11.34
N GLY A 55 -5.13 18.72 -10.70
CA GLY A 55 -4.97 18.88 -9.26
C GLY A 55 -4.44 17.63 -8.55
N LYS A 56 -4.65 17.56 -7.23
CA LYS A 56 -4.08 16.50 -6.38
C LYS A 56 -5.05 15.32 -6.26
N GLN A 57 -4.56 14.12 -6.52
CA GLN A 57 -5.35 12.88 -6.45
C GLN A 57 -4.71 11.89 -5.45
N TRP A 58 -5.52 11.23 -4.64
CA TRP A 58 -5.07 10.04 -3.91
C TRP A 58 -5.30 8.78 -4.74
N VAL A 59 -4.28 7.93 -4.77
CA VAL A 59 -4.33 6.61 -5.41
C VAL A 59 -3.86 5.56 -4.42
N ALA A 60 -4.64 4.51 -4.22
CA ALA A 60 -4.25 3.30 -3.53
C ALA A 60 -3.94 2.21 -4.55
N ILE A 61 -2.81 1.53 -4.36
CA ILE A 61 -2.43 0.34 -5.12
C ILE A 61 -2.02 -0.77 -4.16
N GLN A 62 -2.00 -2.02 -4.64
CA GLN A 62 -1.30 -3.09 -3.93
C GLN A 62 0.12 -2.62 -3.57
N GLN A 63 0.58 -3.00 -2.37
CA GLN A 63 1.79 -2.41 -1.77
C GLN A 63 3.00 -2.50 -2.73
N ALA A 64 3.56 -1.34 -3.05
CA ALA A 64 4.70 -1.20 -3.96
C ALA A 64 5.72 -0.19 -3.40
N LEU A 65 6.93 -0.19 -3.97
CA LEU A 65 7.93 0.82 -3.63
C LEU A 65 7.64 2.11 -4.41
N VAL A 66 7.00 3.06 -3.74
CA VAL A 66 6.75 4.42 -4.21
C VAL A 66 7.51 5.40 -3.31
N ARG A 67 8.13 6.43 -3.89
CA ARG A 67 8.86 7.49 -3.19
C ARG A 67 8.26 8.85 -3.54
N LYS A 68 8.38 9.80 -2.62
CA LYS A 68 8.12 11.21 -2.91
C LYS A 68 9.04 11.65 -4.05
N GLY A 69 8.48 12.37 -5.02
CA GLY A 69 9.18 12.84 -6.21
C GLY A 69 9.14 11.89 -7.40
N ASP A 70 8.80 10.60 -7.22
CA ASP A 70 8.59 9.68 -8.36
C ASP A 70 7.49 10.22 -9.27
N VAL A 71 7.67 10.08 -10.58
CA VAL A 71 6.59 10.35 -11.55
C VAL A 71 6.03 9.00 -11.97
N ILE A 72 4.76 8.76 -11.62
CA ILE A 72 4.11 7.46 -11.76
C ILE A 72 2.93 7.58 -12.71
N GLU A 73 2.80 6.62 -13.61
CA GLU A 73 1.57 6.32 -14.32
C GLU A 73 0.97 5.04 -13.74
N PHE A 74 -0.27 5.12 -13.28
CA PHE A 74 -1.01 4.02 -12.70
C PHE A 74 -1.82 3.30 -13.78
N LYS A 75 -2.12 2.02 -13.55
CA LYS A 75 -3.13 1.29 -14.32
C LYS A 75 -4.52 1.86 -14.00
N GLN A 76 -5.52 1.48 -14.79
CA GLN A 76 -6.90 1.82 -14.50
C GLN A 76 -7.29 1.38 -13.08
N GLY A 77 -8.15 2.19 -12.47
CA GLY A 77 -8.63 2.00 -11.11
C GLY A 77 -10.08 2.43 -10.98
N MET A 78 -10.69 2.02 -9.88
CA MET A 78 -12.04 2.40 -9.51
C MET A 78 -11.99 3.60 -8.58
N ASP A 79 -12.76 4.63 -8.89
CA ASP A 79 -12.98 5.75 -7.98
C ASP A 79 -13.85 5.27 -6.80
N MET A 80 -13.37 5.49 -5.59
CA MET A 80 -14.07 5.12 -4.35
C MET A 80 -14.68 6.33 -3.66
N GLY A 81 -14.45 7.54 -4.16
CA GLY A 81 -14.84 8.78 -3.49
C GLY A 81 -14.29 8.85 -2.06
N ARG A 82 -15.16 9.18 -1.11
CA ARG A 82 -14.79 9.24 0.31
C ARG A 82 -14.50 7.84 0.86
N TYR A 83 -13.29 7.65 1.35
CA TYR A 83 -12.84 6.37 1.91
C TYR A 83 -12.09 6.57 3.22
N THR A 84 -12.43 5.77 4.23
CA THR A 84 -11.68 5.71 5.50
C THR A 84 -10.89 4.42 5.53
N SER A 85 -9.56 4.52 5.62
CA SER A 85 -8.69 3.36 5.77
C SER A 85 -8.65 2.94 7.24
N PRO A 86 -9.20 1.76 7.61
CA PRO A 86 -9.22 1.31 9.01
C PRO A 86 -7.81 1.08 9.55
N THR A 87 -6.91 0.64 8.66
CA THR A 87 -5.53 0.32 9.04
C THR A 87 -4.60 1.53 9.08
N LEU A 88 -4.97 2.64 8.43
CA LEU A 88 -4.22 3.90 8.47
C LEU A 88 -4.80 4.89 9.49
N GLY A 89 -6.05 4.67 9.94
CA GLY A 89 -6.75 5.61 10.81
C GLY A 89 -6.95 6.97 10.14
N ARG A 90 -7.13 7.00 8.81
CA ARG A 90 -7.23 8.22 8.01
C ARG A 90 -8.39 8.13 7.04
N SER A 91 -9.12 9.23 6.91
CA SER A 91 -10.11 9.44 5.86
C SER A 91 -9.54 10.24 4.69
N PHE A 92 -9.96 9.85 3.49
CA PHE A 92 -9.69 10.51 2.22
C PHE A 92 -11.03 11.02 1.71
N SER A 93 -11.08 12.29 1.29
CA SER A 93 -12.27 12.87 0.68
C SER A 93 -12.58 12.26 -0.68
N ASP A 94 -11.52 11.84 -1.39
CA ASP A 94 -11.54 11.24 -2.70
C ASP A 94 -10.32 10.32 -2.86
N ILE A 95 -10.48 9.11 -3.39
CA ILE A 95 -9.38 8.17 -3.65
C ILE A 95 -9.72 7.17 -4.77
N ILE A 96 -8.73 6.87 -5.61
CA ILE A 96 -8.84 5.86 -6.66
C ILE A 96 -8.09 4.60 -6.23
N PHE A 97 -8.73 3.44 -6.34
CA PHE A 97 -8.11 2.14 -6.14
C PHE A 97 -7.67 1.58 -7.49
N SER A 98 -6.37 1.65 -7.76
CA SER A 98 -5.77 1.21 -9.01
C SER A 98 -5.22 -0.21 -8.92
N SER A 99 -5.31 -0.94 -10.03
CA SER A 99 -4.76 -2.30 -10.18
C SER A 99 -3.23 -2.36 -10.19
N GLY A 100 -2.53 -1.22 -10.17
CA GLY A 100 -1.08 -1.16 -9.97
C GLY A 100 -0.39 -0.05 -10.73
N ILE A 101 0.92 -0.16 -10.90
CA ILE A 101 1.75 0.80 -11.64
C ILE A 101 1.89 0.32 -13.08
N ARG A 102 1.71 1.21 -14.05
CA ARG A 102 2.01 0.97 -15.47
C ARG A 102 3.45 1.38 -15.80
N HIS A 103 3.85 2.59 -15.43
CA HIS A 103 5.22 3.09 -15.59
C HIS A 103 5.65 3.92 -14.37
N ILE A 104 6.97 3.90 -14.08
CA ILE A 104 7.56 4.73 -13.02
C ILE A 104 8.88 5.33 -13.49
N LYS A 105 8.94 6.65 -13.55
CA LYS A 105 10.19 7.41 -13.69
C LYS A 105 10.66 7.78 -12.28
N ARG A 106 11.71 7.08 -11.83
CA ARG A 106 12.31 7.32 -10.52
C ARG A 106 13.23 8.53 -10.58
N VAL A 107 13.16 9.36 -9.56
CA VAL A 107 14.24 10.31 -9.28
C VAL A 107 15.36 9.50 -8.59
N VAL A 108 16.50 9.36 -9.26
CA VAL A 108 17.67 8.62 -8.76
C VAL A 108 18.76 9.63 -8.38
N GLY A 109 18.94 9.83 -7.07
CA GLY A 109 20.01 10.66 -6.46
C GLY A 109 19.71 12.17 -6.46
N GLY A 110 20.02 12.98 -5.44
CA GLY A 110 20.73 12.80 -4.18
C GLY A 110 20.40 13.99 -3.25
N ASP A 111 20.77 13.84 -1.98
CA ASP A 111 20.74 14.83 -0.89
C ASP A 111 19.39 15.43 -0.45
N GLU A 112 18.83 14.88 0.63
CA GLU A 112 18.12 15.69 1.63
C GLU A 112 19.00 15.77 2.90
N ARG A 113 20.02 16.63 2.87
CA ARG A 113 20.43 17.36 4.07
C ARG A 113 19.43 18.52 4.23
N ALA A 114 18.72 18.48 5.36
CA ALA A 114 18.17 19.59 6.11
C ALA A 114 17.66 20.83 5.33
N ALA A 115 16.34 20.98 5.25
CA ALA A 115 15.67 22.26 5.50
C ALA A 115 14.18 22.03 5.78
N GLY A 116 13.70 22.50 6.94
CA GLY A 116 12.28 22.65 7.22
C GLY A 116 11.67 21.69 8.23
N ALA A 117 12.42 21.30 9.27
CA ALA A 117 11.79 20.93 10.53
C ALA A 117 11.15 22.20 11.12
N ARG A 118 9.83 22.35 10.92
CA ARG A 118 9.02 23.19 11.81
C ARG A 118 8.33 22.24 12.77
N ASN A 119 8.77 22.35 14.02
CA ASN A 119 8.37 21.53 15.14
C ASN A 119 6.87 21.56 15.36
N THR A 120 6.19 20.45 15.11
CA THR A 120 5.07 20.03 15.96
C THR A 120 5.51 18.75 16.63
N ALA A 121 5.70 18.85 17.95
CA ALA A 121 6.36 17.88 18.78
C ALA A 121 5.73 16.48 18.66
N SER A 122 6.38 15.61 17.90
CA SER A 122 6.37 14.18 18.15
C SER A 122 7.79 13.84 18.61
N LYS A 123 7.93 13.47 19.89
CA LYS A 123 9.22 13.20 20.56
C LYS A 123 10.23 12.49 19.64
N PRO A 124 11.50 12.96 19.57
CA PRO A 124 12.56 12.29 18.82
C PRO A 124 12.69 10.83 19.24
N GLY A 125 12.94 9.97 18.25
CA GLY A 125 13.01 8.54 18.43
C GLY A 125 13.89 8.13 19.60
N GLN A 126 13.31 7.35 20.52
CA GLN A 126 14.11 6.35 21.21
C GLN A 126 14.84 5.55 20.14
N SER A 127 16.17 5.60 20.14
CA SER A 127 16.97 4.57 19.49
C SER A 127 16.49 3.25 20.06
N LEU A 128 15.65 2.51 19.34
CA LEU A 128 15.19 1.21 19.77
C LEU A 128 16.41 0.29 19.74
N LYS A 129 17.09 0.16 20.87
CA LYS A 129 18.21 -0.75 21.08
C LYS A 129 17.65 -2.05 21.63
N VAL A 130 17.07 -2.87 20.75
CA VAL A 130 16.71 -4.25 21.13
C VAL A 130 17.99 -5.06 21.11
N LYS A 131 18.31 -5.74 22.22
CA LYS A 131 19.44 -6.66 22.27
C LYS A 131 19.16 -7.81 21.31
N LYS A 132 20.17 -8.19 20.52
CA LYS A 132 20.16 -9.40 19.69
C LYS A 132 19.75 -10.61 20.55
N ALA A 133 19.02 -11.57 19.96
CA ALA A 133 18.81 -12.87 20.59
C ALA A 133 20.16 -13.55 20.88
N SER A 134 20.26 -14.21 22.02
CA SER A 134 21.44 -14.97 22.46
C SER A 134 21.51 -16.33 21.75
N GLY A 135 22.69 -16.95 21.73
CA GLY A 135 22.87 -18.28 21.15
C GLY A 135 23.17 -18.30 19.65
N ALA A 136 23.48 -19.49 19.13
CA ALA A 136 23.91 -19.70 17.75
C ALA A 136 22.81 -19.42 16.72
N GLU A 137 21.54 -19.58 17.11
CA GLU A 137 20.37 -19.30 16.28
C GLU A 137 19.92 -17.84 16.39
N GLY A 138 20.59 -17.02 17.21
CA GLY A 138 20.25 -15.62 17.41
C GLY A 138 20.70 -14.75 16.24
N TYR A 139 19.78 -13.94 15.69
CA TYR A 139 20.05 -12.99 14.61
C TYR A 139 19.42 -11.62 14.88
N THR A 140 19.98 -10.60 14.24
CA THR A 140 19.29 -9.33 14.03
C THR A 140 18.46 -9.41 12.76
N ILE A 141 17.44 -8.56 12.62
CA ILE A 141 16.61 -8.50 11.41
C ILE A 141 17.49 -8.23 10.19
N ALA A 142 18.37 -7.24 10.23
CA ALA A 142 19.29 -6.99 9.12
C ALA A 142 20.22 -8.19 8.82
N GLY A 143 20.62 -8.93 9.86
CA GLY A 143 21.40 -10.16 9.75
C GLY A 143 20.65 -11.27 9.03
N LEU A 144 19.34 -11.42 9.27
CA LEU A 144 18.50 -12.38 8.55
C LEU A 144 18.46 -12.07 7.05
N TYR A 145 18.19 -10.80 6.67
CA TYR A 145 18.21 -10.40 5.25
C TYR A 145 19.57 -10.63 4.60
N LYS A 146 20.67 -10.31 5.30
CA LYS A 146 22.03 -10.54 4.80
C LYS A 146 22.32 -12.03 4.56
N ASN A 147 21.80 -12.92 5.40
CA ASN A 147 22.09 -14.35 5.38
C ASN A 147 20.92 -15.21 4.85
N LYS A 148 19.89 -14.61 4.23
CA LYS A 148 18.63 -15.28 3.89
C LYS A 148 18.82 -16.59 3.11
N LYS A 149 19.78 -16.64 2.17
CA LYS A 149 20.07 -17.83 1.37
C LYS A 149 20.58 -18.99 2.22
N LYS A 150 21.43 -18.71 3.21
CA LYS A 150 22.01 -19.71 4.12
C LYS A 150 21.02 -20.18 5.18
N LEU A 151 20.10 -19.29 5.57
CA LEU A 151 19.13 -19.53 6.65
C LEU A 151 17.78 -20.06 6.14
N ASN A 152 17.58 -20.19 4.83
CA ASN A 152 16.32 -20.68 4.29
C ASN A 152 16.04 -22.11 4.80
N GLY A 153 14.87 -22.30 5.42
CA GLY A 153 14.47 -23.55 6.07
C GLY A 153 15.12 -23.81 7.43
N ARG A 154 15.93 -22.88 7.96
CA ARG A 154 16.59 -23.03 9.26
C ARG A 154 15.76 -22.37 10.36
N LYS A 155 15.87 -22.94 11.56
CA LYS A 155 15.39 -22.30 12.77
C LYS A 155 16.22 -21.07 13.08
N VAL A 156 15.54 -19.97 13.44
CA VAL A 156 16.17 -18.70 13.82
C VAL A 156 15.45 -18.10 15.02
N GLU A 157 16.21 -17.35 15.80
CA GLU A 157 15.73 -16.58 16.93
C GLU A 157 15.98 -15.08 16.72
N VAL A 158 14.94 -14.27 16.97
CA VAL A 158 14.99 -12.81 16.82
C VAL A 158 14.27 -12.15 17.99
N ARG A 159 14.97 -11.26 18.69
CA ARG A 159 14.32 -10.29 19.58
C ARG A 159 13.87 -9.07 18.80
N GLY A 160 12.62 -8.66 18.98
CA GLY A 160 12.09 -7.51 18.27
C GLY A 160 10.85 -6.92 18.92
N LYS A 161 10.64 -5.62 18.70
CA LYS A 161 9.43 -4.90 19.09
C LYS A 161 8.32 -5.13 18.07
N ILE A 162 7.15 -5.57 18.51
CA ILE A 162 5.96 -5.71 17.68
C ILE A 162 5.43 -4.31 17.32
N ILE A 163 5.43 -3.95 16.04
CA ILE A 163 4.90 -2.67 15.55
C ILE A 163 3.58 -2.78 14.82
N LYS A 164 3.23 -3.98 14.37
CA LYS A 164 1.93 -4.27 13.76
C LYS A 164 1.54 -5.72 14.04
N ILE A 165 0.24 -5.91 14.27
CA ILE A 165 -0.43 -7.21 14.38
C ILE A 165 -1.57 -7.18 13.35
N SER A 166 -1.81 -8.30 12.70
CA SER A 166 -2.92 -8.55 11.78
C SER A 166 -3.30 -10.03 11.90
N HIS A 167 -4.56 -10.38 11.63
CA HIS A 167 -5.00 -11.77 11.64
C HIS A 167 -5.55 -12.10 10.26
N TYR A 168 -5.03 -13.16 9.64
CA TYR A 168 -5.44 -13.60 8.31
C TYR A 168 -5.12 -15.08 8.12
N GLY A 169 -6.07 -15.83 7.55
CA GLY A 169 -5.88 -17.25 7.25
C GLY A 169 -5.61 -18.13 8.47
N GLY A 170 -6.24 -17.83 9.62
CA GLY A 170 -6.03 -18.56 10.88
C GLY A 170 -4.71 -18.25 11.60
N LEU A 171 -3.87 -17.37 11.05
CA LEU A 171 -2.58 -17.02 11.61
C LEU A 171 -2.55 -15.59 12.15
N THR A 172 -1.73 -15.37 13.16
CA THR A 172 -1.28 -14.07 13.64
C THR A 172 -0.06 -13.62 12.82
N TRP A 173 -0.18 -12.46 12.18
CA TRP A 173 0.87 -11.84 11.36
C TRP A 173 1.47 -10.65 12.10
N LEU A 174 2.74 -10.80 12.49
CA LEU A 174 3.48 -9.77 13.20
C LEU A 174 4.44 -9.06 12.27
N ARG A 175 4.63 -7.77 12.55
CA ARG A 175 5.74 -6.98 12.00
C ARG A 175 6.64 -6.55 13.14
N LEU A 176 7.89 -7.00 13.13
CA LEU A 176 8.88 -6.66 14.13
C LEU A 176 9.89 -5.63 13.63
N ILE A 177 10.44 -4.86 14.56
CA ILE A 177 11.67 -4.07 14.40
C ILE A 177 12.61 -4.32 15.58
N ASP A 178 13.91 -4.41 15.33
CA ASP A 178 14.93 -4.57 16.37
C ASP A 178 15.90 -3.38 16.45
N GLY A 179 15.68 -2.37 15.60
CA GLY A 179 16.55 -1.19 15.46
C GLY A 179 17.62 -1.33 14.39
N THR A 180 17.79 -2.51 13.79
CA THR A 180 18.75 -2.76 12.71
C THR A 180 18.14 -2.58 11.32
N GLY A 181 19.01 -2.49 10.31
CA GLY A 181 18.60 -2.37 8.91
C GLY A 181 18.20 -0.95 8.51
N SER A 182 17.66 -0.77 7.31
CA SER A 182 17.23 0.53 6.83
C SER A 182 15.95 0.46 6.01
N ARG A 183 15.15 1.54 6.06
CA ARG A 183 13.95 1.66 5.22
C ARG A 183 14.30 1.59 3.73
N ARG A 184 15.43 2.20 3.34
CA ARG A 184 15.89 2.26 1.94
C ARG A 184 16.15 0.88 1.35
N ARG A 185 16.72 -0.04 2.15
CA ARG A 185 17.04 -1.41 1.74
C ARG A 185 15.91 -2.41 1.99
N GLY A 186 14.75 -1.97 2.51
CA GLY A 186 13.66 -2.88 2.86
C GLY A 186 13.91 -3.77 4.09
N ASN A 187 15.14 -3.86 4.59
CA ASN A 187 15.56 -4.83 5.61
C ASN A 187 15.45 -4.36 7.07
N ARG A 188 14.60 -3.37 7.35
CA ARG A 188 14.36 -2.86 8.73
C ARG A 188 13.24 -3.62 9.46
N LYS A 189 12.41 -4.36 8.73
CA LYS A 189 11.20 -4.98 9.27
C LYS A 189 11.24 -6.47 8.99
N LEU A 190 10.86 -7.25 9.98
CA LEU A 190 10.64 -8.69 9.83
C LEU A 190 9.15 -8.98 9.85
N VAL A 191 8.71 -9.87 8.98
CA VAL A 191 7.36 -10.45 9.03
C VAL A 191 7.48 -11.80 9.71
N VAL A 192 6.59 -12.06 10.65
CA VAL A 192 6.53 -13.31 11.41
C VAL A 192 5.10 -13.82 11.39
N THR A 193 4.90 -15.11 11.15
CA THR A 193 3.61 -15.78 11.35
C THR A 193 3.65 -16.71 12.56
N SER A 194 2.56 -16.74 13.33
CA SER A 194 2.41 -17.58 14.52
C SER A 194 0.94 -17.97 14.67
N THR A 195 0.68 -19.05 15.41
CA THR A 195 -0.66 -19.40 15.89
C THR A 195 -1.00 -18.73 17.23
N ASP A 196 -0.04 -18.13 17.93
CA ASP A 196 -0.27 -17.40 19.18
C ASP A 196 -1.04 -16.09 18.91
N GLN A 197 -2.24 -16.00 19.48
CA GLN A 197 -3.12 -14.83 19.36
C GLN A 197 -2.94 -13.85 20.53
N ALA A 198 -2.33 -14.27 21.64
CA ALA A 198 -2.18 -13.49 22.87
C ALA A 198 -0.94 -12.59 22.83
N VAL A 199 -0.75 -11.87 21.72
CA VAL A 199 0.38 -10.95 21.46
C VAL A 199 -0.06 -9.50 21.59
N LYS A 200 0.81 -8.64 22.13
CA LYS A 200 0.51 -7.22 22.33
C LYS A 200 1.41 -6.35 21.46
N LYS A 201 0.79 -5.42 20.73
CA LYS A 201 1.53 -4.40 19.97
C LYS A 201 2.35 -3.56 20.95
N GLY A 202 3.61 -3.34 20.62
CA GLY A 202 4.54 -2.57 21.45
C GLY A 202 5.46 -3.42 22.34
N SER A 203 5.12 -4.69 22.60
CA SER A 203 5.99 -5.61 23.35
C SER A 203 7.28 -5.93 22.60
N ILE A 204 8.37 -6.06 23.34
CA ILE A 204 9.63 -6.64 22.84
C ILE A 204 9.58 -8.11 23.20
N VAL A 205 9.59 -8.97 22.18
CA VAL A 205 9.43 -10.41 22.32
C VAL A 205 10.64 -11.13 21.74
N LEU A 206 10.93 -12.33 22.23
CA LEU A 206 11.81 -13.29 21.56
C LEU A 206 10.95 -14.19 20.67
N VAL A 207 11.26 -14.22 19.38
CA VAL A 207 10.60 -15.04 18.38
C VAL A 207 11.53 -16.17 17.97
N SER A 208 11.04 -17.40 18.01
CA SER A 208 11.72 -18.60 17.49
C SER A 208 10.86 -19.24 16.41
N GLY A 209 11.37 -19.38 15.19
CA GLY A 209 10.62 -20.01 14.09
C GLY A 209 11.51 -20.37 12.89
N ILE A 210 10.90 -20.78 11.78
CA ILE A 210 11.62 -21.18 10.57
C ILE A 210 11.74 -20.01 9.60
N LEU A 211 12.96 -19.62 9.24
CA LEU A 211 13.15 -18.61 8.21
C LEU A 211 12.83 -19.17 6.83
N ARG A 212 12.01 -18.47 6.05
CA ARG A 212 11.90 -18.68 4.59
C ARG A 212 12.42 -17.48 3.83
N ALA A 213 13.18 -17.76 2.79
CA ALA A 213 13.62 -16.76 1.82
C ALA A 213 12.69 -16.76 0.60
N ASP A 214 12.42 -15.56 0.08
CA ASP A 214 11.70 -15.33 -1.17
C ASP A 214 10.35 -16.10 -1.26
N LYS A 215 9.64 -16.18 -0.14
CA LYS A 215 8.41 -16.96 0.05
C LYS A 215 7.19 -16.26 -0.54
N ALA A 216 6.44 -16.96 -1.38
CA ALA A 216 5.18 -16.47 -1.93
C ALA A 216 3.99 -16.71 -0.99
N PHE A 217 3.10 -15.72 -0.90
CA PHE A 217 1.77 -15.79 -0.30
C PHE A 217 0.80 -15.03 -1.21
N GLY A 218 0.03 -15.77 -2.01
CA GLY A 218 -0.76 -15.18 -3.10
C GLY A 218 0.13 -14.40 -4.06
N ALA A 219 -0.24 -13.14 -4.33
CA ALA A 219 0.54 -12.25 -5.20
C ALA A 219 1.74 -11.57 -4.50
N LEU A 220 1.95 -11.78 -3.20
CA LEU A 220 3.03 -11.17 -2.44
C LEU A 220 4.23 -12.12 -2.32
N ILE A 221 5.43 -11.56 -2.41
CA ILE A 221 6.68 -12.28 -2.14
C ILE A 221 7.38 -11.63 -0.94
N TYR A 222 7.65 -12.42 0.08
CA TYR A 222 8.43 -12.02 1.25
C TYR A 222 9.88 -12.45 1.06
N GLU A 223 10.77 -11.47 0.90
CA GLU A 223 12.20 -11.71 0.79
C GLU A 223 12.76 -12.49 2.01
N VAL A 224 12.25 -12.15 3.19
CA VAL A 224 12.47 -12.87 4.45
C VAL A 224 11.17 -12.87 5.25
N ILE A 225 10.75 -14.05 5.68
CA ILE A 225 9.67 -14.28 6.64
C ILE A 225 10.09 -15.35 7.65
N VAL A 226 9.63 -15.26 8.89
CA VAL A 226 9.76 -16.34 9.88
C VAL A 226 8.38 -16.96 10.09
N GLU A 227 8.26 -18.25 9.78
CA GLU A 227 7.02 -19.01 9.88
C GLU A 227 6.99 -19.87 11.16
N ASP A 228 5.79 -20.29 11.54
CA ASP A 228 5.51 -21.22 12.65
C ASP A 228 6.17 -20.79 13.97
N ALA A 229 6.12 -19.49 14.24
CA ALA A 229 6.89 -18.92 15.33
C ALA A 229 6.26 -19.17 16.71
N ALA A 230 7.08 -19.64 17.65
CA ALA A 230 6.84 -19.51 19.08
C ALA A 230 7.27 -18.12 19.57
N ILE A 231 6.51 -17.56 20.51
CA ILE A 231 6.70 -16.20 21.00
C ILE A 231 6.85 -16.21 22.52
N ASP A 232 8.02 -15.78 22.98
CA ASP A 232 8.33 -15.55 24.39
C ASP A 232 8.23 -14.03 24.70
N LYS A 233 7.44 -13.68 25.73
CA LYS A 233 6.76 -12.37 25.89
C LYS A 233 7.41 -11.44 26.90
#